data_AF-A0A9D3RUV0-F1
#
_entry.id   AF-A0A9D3RUV0-F1
#
_cell.length_a   1.000
_cell.length_b   1.000
_cell.length_c   1.000
_cell.angle_alpha   90.00
_cell.angle_beta   90.00
_cell.angle_gamma   90.00
#
_symmetry.space_group_name_H-M   'P 1'
#
loop_
_entity.id
_entity.type
_entity.pdbx_description
1 polymer ?
#
loop_
_entity_poly.entity_id
_entity_poly.type
_entity_poly.pdbx_seq_one_letter_code
_entity_poly.pdbx_strand_id
1 'polypeptide(L)'
;MLSAVDAEEVEALKRYLVLGAKPGSWHYHSGVLTDQSPEDICTNAVREKLLEYLPQEVPYNVSQIIEMWQEGENGQLDISLKLYVKKEGHMKMLIGQAGQVIARIAGEAGEDLANVFLCDVRLKITVKVKK
;
A
#
# COMPACT_ATOMS: atom_id res chain seq x y z
N MET A 1 -12.52 8.41 -26.08
CA MET A 1 -11.65 7.33 -25.57
C MET A 1 -10.68 7.98 -24.60
N LEU A 2 -10.28 7.30 -23.53
CA LEU A 2 -9.62 7.88 -22.36
C LEU A 2 -8.45 6.97 -21.98
N SER A 3 -7.31 7.53 -21.58
CA SER A 3 -6.19 6.80 -20.99
C SER A 3 -5.72 7.51 -19.72
N ALA A 4 -5.79 6.82 -18.58
CA ALA A 4 -5.28 7.38 -17.32
C ALA A 4 -3.74 7.41 -17.29
N VAL A 5 -3.09 6.43 -17.92
CA VAL A 5 -1.63 6.28 -17.93
C VAL A 5 -0.98 7.37 -18.79
N ASP A 6 -1.56 7.64 -19.96
CA ASP A 6 -1.05 8.65 -20.90
C ASP A 6 -1.61 10.06 -20.62
N ALA A 7 -2.42 10.20 -19.56
CA ALA A 7 -3.17 11.41 -19.20
C ALA A 7 -4.12 11.94 -20.30
N GLU A 8 -4.45 11.13 -21.31
CA GLU A 8 -5.35 11.49 -22.39
C GLU A 8 -6.81 11.59 -21.91
N GLU A 9 -7.46 12.72 -22.18
CA GLU A 9 -8.86 13.01 -21.83
C GLU A 9 -9.19 13.00 -20.31
N VAL A 10 -8.20 12.87 -19.44
CA VAL A 10 -8.41 12.90 -17.97
C VAL A 10 -8.98 14.25 -17.51
N GLU A 11 -8.50 15.37 -18.06
CA GLU A 11 -9.04 16.70 -17.73
C GLU A 11 -10.44 16.94 -18.29
N ALA A 12 -10.79 16.32 -19.42
CA ALA A 12 -12.17 16.35 -19.91
C ALA A 12 -13.10 15.58 -18.98
N LEU A 13 -12.67 14.41 -18.50
CA LEU A 13 -13.42 13.62 -17.52
C LEU A 13 -13.60 14.37 -16.19
N LYS A 14 -12.54 14.98 -15.65
CA LYS A 14 -12.63 15.80 -14.42
C LYS A 14 -13.64 16.92 -14.58
N ARG A 15 -13.58 17.68 -15.68
CA ARG A 15 -14.54 18.75 -15.97
C ARG A 15 -15.97 18.23 -16.06
N TYR A 16 -16.19 17.11 -16.74
CA TYR A 16 -17.50 16.48 -16.85
C TYR A 16 -18.07 16.12 -15.46
N LEU A 17 -17.26 15.50 -14.59
CA LEU A 17 -17.66 15.13 -13.23
C LEU A 17 -18.01 16.34 -12.36
N VAL A 18 -17.23 17.43 -12.46
CA VAL A 18 -17.51 18.68 -11.73
C VAL A 18 -18.81 19.33 -12.20
N LEU A 19 -19.08 19.34 -13.51
CA LEU A 19 -20.32 19.89 -14.07
C LEU A 19 -21.56 19.06 -13.69
N GLY A 20 -21.39 17.76 -13.46
CA GLY A 20 -22.46 16.86 -13.01
C GLY A 20 -22.68 16.84 -11.50
N ALA A 21 -21.83 17.50 -10.71
CA ALA A 21 -21.93 17.49 -9.26
C ALA A 21 -23.15 18.29 -8.76
N LYS A 22 -23.78 17.81 -7.70
CA LYS A 22 -24.87 18.53 -7.05
C LYS A 22 -24.29 19.63 -6.14
N PRO A 23 -24.93 20.80 -6.05
CA PRO A 23 -24.55 21.81 -5.07
C PRO A 23 -24.58 21.24 -3.64
N GLY A 24 -23.52 21.49 -2.87
CA GLY A 24 -23.37 21.00 -1.51
C GLY A 24 -22.15 21.62 -0.83
N SER A 25 -22.07 21.49 0.50
CA SER A 25 -20.90 21.91 1.26
C SER A 25 -19.71 21.00 0.98
N TRP A 26 -18.51 21.57 0.92
CA TRP A 26 -17.28 20.78 0.85
C TRP A 26 -17.12 19.93 2.11
N HIS A 27 -16.90 18.62 1.93
CA HIS A 27 -16.60 17.70 3.02
C HIS A 27 -15.17 17.83 3.54
N TYR A 28 -14.24 18.24 2.67
CA TYR A 28 -12.81 18.38 2.96
C TYR A 28 -12.31 19.76 2.56
N HIS A 29 -11.24 20.22 3.20
CA HIS A 29 -10.56 21.46 2.83
C HIS A 29 -9.78 21.28 1.52
N SER A 30 -9.60 22.37 0.75
CA SER A 30 -8.92 22.31 -0.56
C SER A 30 -7.45 21.88 -0.49
N GLY A 31 -6.82 21.99 0.67
CA GLY A 31 -5.45 21.51 0.92
C GLY A 31 -5.35 20.04 1.31
N VAL A 32 -6.47 19.32 1.50
CA VAL A 32 -6.43 17.88 1.85
C VAL A 32 -6.08 17.10 0.59
N LEU A 33 -4.96 16.37 0.62
CA LEU A 33 -4.52 15.53 -0.50
C LEU A 33 -5.29 14.20 -0.55
N THR A 34 -5.51 13.58 0.60
CA THR A 34 -6.25 12.33 0.76
C THR A 34 -6.83 12.25 2.17
N ASP A 35 -7.88 11.46 2.34
CA ASP A 35 -8.47 11.11 3.63
C ASP A 35 -7.90 9.80 4.21
N GLN A 36 -6.97 9.14 3.51
CA GLN A 36 -6.29 7.94 3.98
C GLN A 36 -5.29 8.27 5.09
N SER A 37 -5.25 7.41 6.13
CA SER A 37 -4.20 7.47 7.14
C SER A 37 -2.86 6.99 6.56
N PRO A 38 -1.71 7.43 7.11
CA PRO A 38 -0.39 6.88 6.73
C PRO A 38 -0.32 5.36 6.83
N GLU A 39 -1.00 4.78 7.81
CA GLU A 39 -1.13 3.33 8.01
C GLU A 39 -1.90 2.65 6.88
N ASP A 40 -2.98 3.27 6.40
CA ASP A 40 -3.74 2.77 5.24
C ASP A 40 -2.89 2.80 3.98
N ILE A 41 -2.15 3.89 3.77
CA ILE A 41 -1.22 4.03 2.64
C ILE A 41 -0.15 2.94 2.69
N CYS A 42 0.48 2.72 3.86
CA CYS A 42 1.45 1.65 4.06
C CYS A 42 0.84 0.27 3.77
N THR A 43 -0.35 0.01 4.27
CA THR A 43 -1.06 -1.27 4.07
C THR A 43 -1.43 -1.47 2.60
N ASN A 44 -1.79 -0.40 1.89
CA ASN A 44 -2.10 -0.42 0.46
C ASN A 44 -0.86 -0.63 -0.41
N ALA A 45 0.25 0.03 -0.10
CA ALA A 45 1.52 -0.17 -0.80
C ALA A 45 1.99 -1.63 -0.70
N VAL A 46 1.93 -2.22 0.50
CA VAL A 46 2.25 -3.65 0.65
C VAL A 46 1.21 -4.53 -0.05
N ARG A 47 -0.09 -4.19 0.00
CA ARG A 47 -1.15 -4.94 -0.69
C ARG A 47 -0.93 -4.98 -2.21
N GLU A 48 -0.50 -3.88 -2.82
CA GLU A 48 -0.15 -3.81 -4.24
C GLU A 48 0.92 -4.85 -4.57
N LYS A 49 2.04 -4.86 -3.85
CA LYS A 49 3.13 -5.83 -4.11
C LYS A 49 2.72 -7.27 -3.82
N LEU A 50 1.84 -7.49 -2.84
CA LEU A 50 1.25 -8.81 -2.62
C LEU A 50 0.44 -9.26 -3.83
N LEU A 51 -0.36 -8.38 -4.45
CA LEU A 51 -1.15 -8.68 -5.64
C LEU A 51 -0.28 -8.90 -6.88
N GLU A 52 0.82 -8.17 -7.00
CA GLU A 52 1.79 -8.28 -8.12
C GLU A 52 2.54 -9.63 -8.08
N TYR A 53 3.03 -10.02 -6.90
CA TYR A 53 3.99 -11.14 -6.78
C TYR A 53 3.39 -12.46 -6.33
N LEU A 54 2.19 -12.48 -5.76
CA LEU A 54 1.57 -13.71 -5.27
C LEU A 54 0.51 -14.20 -6.25
N PRO A 55 0.44 -15.53 -6.49
CA PRO A 55 -0.50 -16.08 -7.45
C PRO A 55 -1.94 -16.08 -6.92
N GLN A 56 -2.88 -15.97 -7.86
CA GLN A 56 -4.28 -16.37 -7.70
C GLN A 56 -4.95 -15.74 -6.46
N GLU A 57 -5.48 -16.56 -5.56
CA GLU A 57 -6.27 -16.14 -4.41
C GLU A 57 -5.42 -15.81 -3.17
N VAL A 58 -4.10 -16.04 -3.21
CA VAL A 58 -3.23 -15.88 -2.04
C VAL A 58 -3.26 -14.45 -1.47
N PRO A 59 -3.08 -13.37 -2.26
CA PRO A 59 -3.07 -12.00 -1.73
C PRO A 59 -4.34 -11.66 -0.94
N TYR A 60 -5.50 -12.11 -1.42
CA TYR A 60 -6.80 -11.84 -0.79
C TYR A 60 -7.01 -12.54 0.56
N ASN A 61 -6.20 -13.56 0.85
CA ASN A 61 -6.24 -14.31 2.09
C ASN A 61 -5.16 -13.86 3.11
N VAL A 62 -4.48 -12.75 2.84
CA VAL A 62 -3.49 -12.14 3.73
C VAL A 62 -4.14 -11.00 4.50
N SER A 63 -4.13 -11.05 5.83
CA SER A 63 -4.44 -9.88 6.65
C SER A 63 -3.15 -9.21 7.15
N GLN A 64 -3.19 -7.90 7.27
CA GLN A 64 -2.02 -7.08 7.61
C GLN A 64 -2.28 -6.36 8.93
N ILE A 65 -1.28 -6.31 9.81
CA ILE A 65 -1.32 -5.54 11.06
C ILE A 65 0.00 -4.81 11.21
N ILE A 66 -0.05 -3.49 11.37
CA ILE A 66 1.13 -2.70 11.75
C ILE A 66 1.36 -2.90 13.24
N GLU A 67 2.52 -3.41 13.60
CA GLU A 67 2.92 -3.65 14.98
C GLU A 67 3.74 -2.51 15.57
N MET A 68 4.45 -1.77 14.70
CA MET A 68 5.29 -0.67 15.10
C MET A 68 5.29 0.38 14.00
N TRP A 69 5.14 1.63 14.41
CA TRP A 69 5.29 2.82 13.60
C TRP A 69 6.05 3.84 14.45
N GLN A 70 7.33 4.05 14.13
CA GLN A 70 8.20 4.92 14.92
C GLN A 70 9.03 5.80 14.01
N GLU A 71 9.06 7.09 14.31
CA GLU A 71 10.02 8.01 13.74
C GLU A 71 11.34 7.84 14.51
N GLY A 72 12.38 7.42 13.79
CA GLY A 72 13.72 7.29 14.31
C GLY A 72 14.39 8.66 14.52
N GLU A 73 15.50 8.66 15.25
CA GLU A 73 16.19 9.88 15.68
C GLU A 73 16.64 10.80 14.52
N ASN A 74 16.85 10.23 13.32
CA ASN A 74 17.28 10.96 12.13
C ASN A 74 16.14 11.32 11.17
N GLY A 75 14.88 11.16 11.59
CA GLY A 75 13.71 11.39 10.72
C GLY A 75 13.39 10.23 9.76
N GLN A 76 14.08 9.09 9.90
CA GLN A 76 13.70 7.86 9.21
C GLN A 76 12.41 7.29 9.83
N LEU A 77 11.57 6.64 9.03
CA LEU A 77 10.38 5.96 9.50
C LEU A 77 10.61 4.45 9.58
N ASP A 78 10.62 3.90 10.80
CA ASP A 78 10.75 2.47 11.06
C ASP A 78 9.34 1.85 11.21
N ILE A 79 9.00 0.94 10.28
CA ILE A 79 7.69 0.28 10.23
C ILE A 79 7.87 -1.23 10.39
N SER A 80 7.14 -1.84 11.33
CA SER A 80 7.01 -3.30 11.42
C SER A 80 5.59 -3.73 11.06
N LEU A 81 5.48 -4.49 9.97
CA LEU A 81 4.22 -5.03 9.47
C LEU A 81 4.18 -6.54 9.65
N LYS A 82 3.09 -7.05 10.22
CA LYS A 82 2.84 -8.49 10.35
C LYS A 82 1.76 -8.92 9.38
N LEU A 83 2.11 -9.89 8.54
CA LEU A 83 1.21 -10.56 7.62
C LEU A 83 0.72 -11.88 8.23
N TYR A 84 -0.59 -12.06 8.23
CA TYR A 84 -1.24 -13.26 8.71
C TYR A 84 -1.86 -14.04 7.57
N VAL A 85 -1.62 -15.35 7.57
CA VAL A 85 -2.16 -16.28 6.58
C VAL A 85 -2.80 -17.47 7.26
N LYS A 86 -3.86 -18.02 6.64
CA LYS A 86 -4.61 -19.16 7.20
C LYS A 86 -3.96 -20.53 6.97
N LYS A 87 -3.16 -20.65 5.90
CA LYS A 87 -2.55 -21.93 5.47
C LYS A 87 -1.03 -21.80 5.43
N GLU A 88 -0.33 -22.84 5.87
CA GLU A 88 1.13 -22.92 5.76
C GLU A 88 1.61 -22.86 4.30
N GLY A 89 0.84 -23.40 3.36
CA GLY A 89 1.15 -23.30 1.93
C GLY A 89 1.23 -21.84 1.46
N HIS A 90 0.29 -21.00 1.90
CA HIS A 90 0.31 -19.56 1.57
C HIS A 90 1.52 -18.87 2.22
N MET A 91 1.87 -19.25 3.46
CA MET A 91 3.08 -18.73 4.11
C MET A 91 4.33 -19.05 3.28
N LYS A 92 4.45 -20.28 2.77
CA LYS A 92 5.60 -20.68 1.94
C LYS A 92 5.67 -19.91 0.63
N MET A 93 4.53 -19.69 -0.02
CA MET A 93 4.46 -18.85 -1.24
C MET A 93 4.87 -17.41 -0.95
N LEU A 94 4.41 -16.87 0.17
CA LEU A 94 4.68 -15.48 0.55
C LEU A 94 6.15 -15.24 0.91
N ILE A 95 6.76 -16.18 1.64
CA ILE A 95 8.20 -16.15 1.92
C ILE A 95 9.00 -16.36 0.62
N GLY A 96 8.56 -17.29 -0.22
CA GLY A 96 9.27 -17.69 -1.43
C GLY A 96 10.54 -18.49 -1.14
N GLN A 97 11.26 -18.86 -2.20
CA GLN A 97 12.52 -19.59 -2.07
C GLN A 97 13.55 -18.73 -1.32
N ALA A 98 14.08 -19.24 -0.21
CA ALA A 98 15.06 -18.55 0.64
C ALA A 98 14.64 -17.13 1.10
N GLY A 99 13.33 -16.83 1.15
CA GLY A 99 12.85 -15.50 1.56
C GLY A 99 12.87 -14.44 0.46
N GLN A 100 13.17 -14.80 -0.79
CA GLN A 100 13.34 -13.82 -1.87
C GLN A 100 12.07 -13.01 -2.19
N VAL A 101 10.89 -13.65 -2.14
CA VAL A 101 9.63 -12.97 -2.49
C VAL A 101 9.27 -11.93 -1.42
N ILE A 102 9.35 -12.31 -0.14
CA ILE A 102 9.04 -11.37 0.94
C ILE A 102 10.06 -10.23 1.05
N ALA A 103 11.34 -10.53 0.80
CA ALA A 103 12.38 -9.50 0.77
C ALA A 103 12.15 -8.50 -0.37
N ARG A 104 11.75 -8.98 -1.55
CA ARG A 104 11.40 -8.13 -2.69
C ARG A 104 10.18 -7.25 -2.39
N ILE A 105 9.11 -7.82 -1.84
CA ILE A 105 7.92 -7.07 -1.43
C ILE A 105 8.28 -5.98 -0.43
N ALA A 106 9.08 -6.31 0.60
CA ALA A 106 9.49 -5.34 1.62
C ALA A 106 10.36 -4.21 1.04
N GLY A 107 11.27 -4.54 0.12
CA GLY A 107 12.12 -3.56 -0.56
C GLY A 107 11.32 -2.60 -1.43
N GLU A 108 10.54 -3.12 -2.38
CA GLU A 108 9.78 -2.28 -3.32
C GLU A 108 8.69 -1.47 -2.63
N ALA A 109 7.95 -2.05 -1.67
CA ALA A 109 6.97 -1.29 -0.89
C ALA A 109 7.64 -0.24 0.00
N GLY A 110 8.85 -0.52 0.52
CA GLY A 110 9.63 0.45 1.28
C GLY A 110 10.05 1.65 0.43
N GLU A 111 10.53 1.41 -0.80
CA GLU A 111 10.88 2.46 -1.77
C GLU A 111 9.66 3.31 -2.15
N ASP A 112 8.51 2.69 -2.43
CA ASP A 112 7.28 3.42 -2.72
C ASP A 112 6.85 4.30 -1.54
N LEU A 113 6.92 3.77 -0.31
CA LEU A 113 6.59 4.54 0.89
C LEU A 113 7.58 5.67 1.16
N ALA A 114 8.86 5.47 0.88
CA ALA A 114 9.86 6.54 0.98
C ALA A 114 9.54 7.70 0.03
N ASN A 115 9.10 7.38 -1.19
CA ASN A 115 8.66 8.39 -2.16
C ASN A 115 7.37 9.10 -1.71
N VAL A 116 6.41 8.38 -1.14
CA VAL A 116 5.13 8.95 -0.69
C VAL A 116 5.31 9.83 0.55
N PHE A 117 6.11 9.39 1.52
CA PHE A 117 6.32 10.11 2.78
C PHE A 117 7.49 11.08 2.74
N LEU A 118 8.26 11.11 1.65
CA LEU A 118 9.40 11.99 1.45
C LEU A 118 10.46 11.87 2.56
N CYS A 119 10.65 10.66 3.09
CA CYS A 119 11.66 10.32 4.10
C CYS A 119 12.16 8.89 3.90
N ASP A 120 13.29 8.54 4.53
CA ASP A 120 13.79 7.17 4.50
C ASP A 120 12.84 6.23 5.27
N VAL A 121 12.40 5.14 4.63
CA VAL A 121 11.51 4.15 5.25
C VAL A 121 12.23 2.81 5.41
N ARG A 122 12.26 2.30 6.65
CA ARG A 122 12.69 0.92 6.93
C ARG A 122 11.47 0.06 7.21
N LEU A 123 11.00 -0.62 6.17
CA LEU A 123 9.88 -1.55 6.26
C LEU A 123 10.36 -2.97 6.60
N LYS A 124 9.95 -3.49 7.75
CA LYS A 124 10.17 -4.89 8.15
C LYS A 124 8.87 -5.66 8.08
N ILE A 125 8.83 -6.72 7.28
CA ILE A 125 7.65 -7.58 7.15
C ILE A 125 7.91 -8.94 7.81
N THR A 126 7.00 -9.37 8.68
CA THR A 126 7.02 -10.70 9.31
C THR A 126 5.77 -11.48 8.96
N VAL A 127 5.90 -12.78 8.68
CA VAL A 127 4.76 -13.64 8.30
C VAL A 127 4.45 -14.60 9.42
N LYS A 128 3.17 -14.76 9.77
CA LYS A 128 2.71 -15.70 10.78
C LYS A 128 1.47 -16.45 10.32
N VAL A 129 1.44 -17.76 10.52
CA VAL A 129 0.21 -18.54 10.33
C VAL A 129 -0.70 -18.32 11.53
N LYS A 130 -1.95 -17.92 11.26
CA LYS A 130 -3.01 -17.80 12.27
C LYS A 130 -4.13 -18.76 11.86
N LYS A 131 -4.37 -19.76 12.70
CA LYS A 131 -5.48 -20.72 12.54
C LYS A 131 -6.80 -20.05 12.87
#